data_AF-A0A957QUJ0-F1
#
_entry.id   AF-A0A957QUJ0-F1
#
_cell.length_a   1.000
_cell.length_b   1.000
_cell.length_c   1.000
_cell.angle_alpha   90.00
_cell.angle_beta   90.00
_cell.angle_gamma   90.00
#
_symmetry.space_group_name_H-M   'P 1'
#
loop_
_entity.id
_entity.type
_entity.pdbx_description
1 polymer ?
#
loop_
_entity_poly.entity_id
_entity_poly.type
_entity_poly.pdbx_seq_one_letter_code
_entity_poly.pdbx_strand_id
1 'polypeptide(L)'
;RLKSGLGAGVTVRLDPAVGIPLVRHMVGSSSRGPSMGNIQVKPEIGAPGASISAVAGSGVGQQPFGGTSGAAPMVSGSAALLKQAYPGRTLMELKAALVNTAETNITNKAAIGGGALAAITRIGGGEVRVDEALVSPLIAYEAETAAPSLSFTFHEVSQTKLKLSKWVAVRNYSDKEMKLRVSSDFRFADDAARGAVTVKVPRNVEVPANDWGYFEVKVEIEGDKLPNWNLNSGSLGASGDALTAMEVDGYIYMTDQSDAANRIQLPWHVLPRKAANVTLRNMKGPDVQVRNRGVATATVESYSLIGANYNLPEGPAGGQAPVPDFHYLGYATYPVPAGFCSADESFLLAFAVNTWERQTHAVAPLSIEVYLDTNRDGNDDYLVINRDVSLNNITDGRNLVWVIDLSTGAADAFFYTDHNTNSGNTVLLLCGEQIGMNAANFGQPMNLNAYATDFYFTGNVTDKFEGITVAPLGERYLGLFANGGLGFSDIGFKQNDVLTVVDTGSTTNNTEMGLVLLYRPGAPVGAEAGVVVVR
;
A
#
# COMPACT_ATOMS: atom_id res chain seq x y z
N ARG A 1 -28.47 -11.89 15.13
CA ARG A 1 -29.93 -12.18 15.22
C ARG A 1 -30.29 -13.55 14.66
N LEU A 2 -29.82 -13.97 13.47
CA LEU A 2 -30.05 -15.34 12.97
C LEU A 2 -29.32 -16.42 13.78
N LYS A 3 -28.02 -16.24 14.05
CA LYS A 3 -27.22 -17.21 14.85
C LYS A 3 -27.77 -17.48 16.25
N SER A 4 -28.39 -16.49 16.89
CA SER A 4 -28.96 -16.60 18.24
C SER A 4 -30.32 -17.33 18.29
N GLY A 5 -30.97 -17.59 17.16
CA GLY A 5 -32.30 -18.21 17.11
C GLY A 5 -32.32 -19.67 16.64
N LEU A 6 -31.16 -20.24 16.26
CA LEU A 6 -31.07 -21.56 15.61
C LEU A 6 -31.71 -22.70 16.42
N GLY A 7 -31.61 -22.66 17.76
CA GLY A 7 -32.20 -23.67 18.64
C GLY A 7 -33.73 -23.64 18.74
N ALA A 8 -34.38 -22.55 18.33
CA ALA A 8 -35.83 -22.37 18.41
C ALA A 8 -36.56 -22.58 17.07
N GLY A 9 -35.82 -22.86 15.99
CA GLY A 9 -36.34 -22.87 14.62
C GLY A 9 -36.56 -21.45 14.11
N VAL A 10 -35.67 -20.97 13.24
CA VAL A 10 -35.83 -19.66 12.59
C VAL A 10 -36.43 -19.86 11.22
N THR A 11 -37.62 -19.29 10.98
CA THR A 11 -38.16 -19.17 9.62
C THR A 11 -37.65 -17.86 9.01
N VAL A 12 -36.80 -17.98 8.00
CA VAL A 12 -36.38 -16.83 7.18
C VAL A 12 -37.33 -16.74 5.99
N ARG A 13 -38.06 -15.62 5.89
CA ARG A 13 -38.87 -15.31 4.72
C ARG A 13 -38.13 -14.31 3.86
N LEU A 14 -37.74 -14.73 2.66
CA LEU A 14 -37.20 -13.85 1.63
C LEU A 14 -38.37 -13.38 0.78
N ASP A 15 -38.69 -12.08 0.85
CA ASP A 15 -39.67 -11.47 -0.02
C ASP A 15 -38.94 -10.67 -1.11
N PRO A 16 -39.00 -11.10 -2.38
CA PRO A 16 -38.39 -10.37 -3.49
C PRO A 16 -38.89 -8.91 -3.60
N ALA A 17 -40.10 -8.61 -3.10
CA ALA A 17 -40.64 -7.25 -3.07
C ALA A 17 -39.91 -6.32 -2.07
N VAL A 18 -39.14 -6.90 -1.14
CA VAL A 18 -38.36 -6.18 -0.12
C VAL A 18 -36.85 -6.25 -0.42
N GLY A 19 -36.47 -6.78 -1.58
CA GLY A 19 -35.07 -6.83 -2.03
C GLY A 19 -34.52 -5.42 -2.32
N ILE A 20 -33.30 -5.15 -1.87
CA ILE A 20 -32.58 -3.92 -2.22
C ILE A 20 -31.89 -4.16 -3.57
N PRO A 21 -32.17 -3.38 -4.63
CA PRO A 21 -31.47 -3.50 -5.90
C PRO A 21 -29.97 -3.25 -5.74
N LEU A 22 -29.16 -4.18 -6.20
CA LEU A 22 -27.68 -4.09 -6.17
C LEU A 22 -27.10 -3.58 -7.50
N VAL A 23 -27.95 -3.11 -8.42
CA VAL A 23 -27.53 -2.48 -9.68
C VAL A 23 -26.60 -1.30 -9.34
N ARG A 24 -25.46 -1.17 -10.05
CA ARG A 24 -24.44 -0.13 -9.80
C ARG A 24 -23.80 -0.18 -8.40
N HIS A 25 -23.75 -1.36 -7.78
CA HIS A 25 -23.03 -1.57 -6.53
C HIS A 25 -21.89 -2.57 -6.71
N MET A 26 -20.75 -2.27 -6.12
CA MET A 26 -19.62 -3.19 -6.08
C MET A 26 -19.89 -4.36 -5.15
N VAL A 27 -19.56 -5.57 -5.61
CA VAL A 27 -19.51 -6.75 -4.74
C VAL A 27 -18.29 -6.67 -3.82
N GLY A 28 -18.47 -6.99 -2.54
CA GLY A 28 -17.41 -6.89 -1.53
C GLY A 28 -16.17 -7.72 -1.87
N SER A 29 -16.33 -8.87 -2.52
CA SER A 29 -15.24 -9.78 -2.89
C SER A 29 -14.42 -9.36 -4.11
N SER A 30 -14.83 -8.33 -4.86
CA SER A 30 -14.02 -7.85 -5.98
C SER A 30 -12.66 -7.36 -5.44
N SER A 31 -11.54 -7.65 -6.11
CA SER A 31 -10.25 -7.10 -5.69
C SER A 31 -10.19 -5.59 -5.95
N ARG A 32 -9.51 -4.86 -5.07
CA ARG A 32 -9.26 -3.42 -5.22
C ARG A 32 -7.78 -3.22 -5.46
N GLY A 33 -7.43 -2.25 -6.30
CA GLY A 33 -6.08 -1.73 -6.36
C GLY A 33 -5.82 -0.62 -5.33
N PRO A 34 -4.84 0.28 -5.60
CA PRO A 34 -3.91 0.25 -6.72
C PRO A 34 -3.12 -1.08 -6.83
N SER A 35 -2.53 -1.35 -7.98
CA SER A 35 -1.67 -2.53 -8.13
C SER A 35 -0.50 -2.50 -7.15
N MET A 36 -0.20 -3.66 -6.56
CA MET A 36 0.98 -3.84 -5.72
C MET A 36 2.27 -3.58 -6.53
N GLY A 37 3.29 -3.02 -5.87
CA GLY A 37 4.60 -2.71 -6.46
C GLY A 37 4.65 -1.35 -7.14
N ASN A 38 3.82 -1.10 -8.16
CA ASN A 38 3.88 0.13 -8.96
C ASN A 38 2.74 1.13 -8.70
N ILE A 39 1.74 0.75 -7.89
CA ILE A 39 0.64 1.61 -7.41
C ILE A 39 -0.09 2.27 -8.59
N GLN A 40 -0.33 1.47 -9.65
CA GLN A 40 -1.09 1.89 -10.82
C GLN A 40 -2.59 1.65 -10.64
N VAL A 41 -3.40 2.37 -11.43
CA VAL A 41 -4.85 2.16 -11.46
C VAL A 41 -5.16 0.73 -11.92
N LYS A 42 -5.70 -0.06 -10.98
CA LYS A 42 -6.34 -1.35 -11.21
C LYS A 42 -7.54 -1.48 -10.27
N PRO A 43 -8.62 -2.19 -10.66
CA PRO A 43 -8.88 -2.72 -12.00
C PRO A 43 -9.07 -1.61 -13.04
N GLU A 44 -9.13 -1.96 -14.33
CA GLU A 44 -9.34 -0.97 -15.41
C GLU A 44 -10.82 -0.76 -15.76
N ILE A 45 -11.66 -1.75 -15.52
CA ILE A 45 -13.10 -1.69 -15.78
C ILE A 45 -13.83 -2.71 -14.90
N GLY A 46 -15.06 -2.40 -14.49
CA GLY A 46 -15.99 -3.31 -13.83
C GLY A 46 -17.03 -3.88 -14.80
N ALA A 47 -17.63 -5.01 -14.45
CA ALA A 47 -18.77 -5.58 -15.17
C ALA A 47 -19.64 -6.41 -14.23
N PRO A 48 -20.90 -6.70 -14.60
CA PRO A 48 -21.73 -7.64 -13.86
C PRO A 48 -21.02 -9.00 -13.73
N GLY A 49 -20.64 -9.37 -12.51
CA GLY A 49 -19.91 -10.60 -12.22
C GLY A 49 -20.73 -11.68 -11.52
N ALA A 50 -21.94 -11.36 -11.08
CA ALA A 50 -22.89 -12.30 -10.52
C ALA A 50 -24.07 -12.44 -11.47
N SER A 51 -24.22 -13.63 -12.06
CA SER A 51 -25.27 -13.92 -13.04
C SER A 51 -25.69 -15.38 -12.97
N ILE A 52 -26.76 -15.71 -13.70
CA ILE A 52 -27.08 -17.08 -14.03
C ILE A 52 -26.25 -17.45 -15.28
N SER A 53 -25.29 -18.35 -15.10
CA SER A 53 -24.34 -18.76 -16.14
C SER A 53 -24.62 -20.19 -16.63
N ALA A 54 -24.31 -20.46 -17.90
CA ALA A 54 -24.42 -21.79 -18.47
C ALA A 54 -23.47 -22.78 -17.77
N VAL A 55 -23.94 -24.00 -17.53
CA VAL A 55 -23.13 -25.09 -16.97
C VAL A 55 -22.46 -25.83 -18.13
N ALA A 56 -21.13 -25.81 -18.17
CA ALA A 56 -20.37 -26.49 -19.22
C ALA A 56 -20.75 -27.97 -19.32
N GLY A 57 -20.99 -28.46 -20.54
CA GLY A 57 -21.35 -29.85 -20.81
C GLY A 57 -22.80 -30.25 -20.49
N SER A 58 -23.62 -29.34 -19.94
CA SER A 58 -25.01 -29.64 -19.55
C SER A 58 -26.04 -29.46 -20.69
N GLY A 59 -25.64 -28.91 -21.83
CA GLY A 59 -26.53 -28.54 -22.93
C GLY A 59 -27.36 -27.28 -22.64
N VAL A 60 -28.30 -27.39 -21.70
CA VAL A 60 -29.25 -26.31 -21.34
C VAL A 60 -29.19 -25.89 -19.87
N GLY A 61 -28.35 -26.55 -19.07
CA GLY A 61 -28.24 -26.29 -17.64
C GLY A 61 -27.65 -24.91 -17.35
N GLN A 62 -28.17 -24.28 -16.31
CA GLN A 62 -27.70 -22.97 -15.84
C GLN A 62 -27.57 -23.00 -14.31
N GLN A 63 -26.63 -22.24 -13.78
CA GLN A 63 -26.43 -22.09 -12.34
C GLN A 63 -26.00 -20.66 -11.98
N PRO A 64 -26.26 -20.20 -10.74
CA PRO A 64 -25.65 -18.99 -10.24
C PRO A 64 -24.13 -19.09 -10.26
N PHE A 65 -23.46 -18.12 -10.87
CA PHE A 65 -22.02 -17.97 -10.88
C PHE A 65 -21.67 -16.53 -10.54
N GLY A 66 -20.67 -16.35 -9.67
CA GLY A 66 -20.39 -15.08 -9.04
C GLY A 66 -18.89 -14.81 -8.93
N GLY A 67 -18.54 -13.52 -8.96
CA GLY A 67 -17.18 -13.04 -8.73
C GLY A 67 -16.58 -12.35 -9.95
N THR A 68 -15.33 -11.91 -9.83
CA THR A 68 -14.58 -11.33 -10.95
C THR A 68 -14.39 -12.32 -12.09
N SER A 69 -14.36 -13.62 -11.80
CA SER A 69 -14.40 -14.69 -12.81
C SER A 69 -15.67 -14.69 -13.67
N GLY A 70 -16.80 -14.19 -13.17
CA GLY A 70 -18.03 -13.97 -13.94
C GLY A 70 -18.04 -12.63 -14.68
N ALA A 71 -17.35 -11.62 -14.16
CA ALA A 71 -17.23 -10.30 -14.79
C ALA A 71 -16.28 -10.33 -16.01
N ALA A 72 -15.18 -11.07 -15.90
CA ALA A 72 -14.19 -11.21 -16.97
C ALA A 72 -14.78 -11.61 -18.34
N PRO A 73 -15.59 -12.68 -18.47
CA PRO A 73 -16.17 -13.06 -19.75
C PRO A 73 -17.16 -12.02 -20.31
N MET A 74 -17.83 -11.22 -19.46
CA MET A 74 -18.68 -10.12 -19.92
C MET A 74 -17.87 -9.05 -20.65
N VAL A 75 -16.70 -8.68 -20.09
CA VAL A 75 -15.78 -7.75 -20.73
C VAL A 75 -15.16 -8.37 -21.99
N SER A 76 -14.78 -9.65 -21.96
CA SER A 76 -14.26 -10.36 -23.14
C SER A 76 -15.27 -10.40 -24.29
N GLY A 77 -16.54 -10.70 -24.01
CA GLY A 77 -17.61 -10.66 -25.01
C GLY A 77 -17.83 -9.25 -25.56
N SER A 78 -17.79 -8.24 -24.69
CA SER A 78 -17.87 -6.83 -25.10
C SER A 78 -16.74 -6.45 -26.05
N ALA A 79 -15.49 -6.81 -25.72
CA ALA A 79 -14.33 -6.58 -26.58
C ALA A 79 -14.45 -7.33 -27.92
N ALA A 80 -14.98 -8.55 -27.92
CA ALA A 80 -15.20 -9.32 -29.14
C ALA A 80 -16.21 -8.65 -30.08
N LEU A 81 -17.33 -8.12 -29.53
CA LEU A 81 -18.31 -7.36 -30.30
C LEU A 81 -17.69 -6.10 -30.91
N LEU A 82 -16.89 -5.36 -30.14
CA LEU A 82 -16.19 -4.18 -30.69
C LEU A 82 -15.15 -4.57 -31.75
N LYS A 83 -14.43 -5.69 -31.57
CA LYS A 83 -13.49 -6.18 -32.59
C LYS A 83 -14.19 -6.60 -33.88
N GLN A 84 -15.38 -7.18 -33.77
CA GLN A 84 -16.20 -7.52 -34.92
C GLN A 84 -16.70 -6.27 -35.67
N ALA A 85 -17.18 -5.26 -34.93
CA ALA A 85 -17.64 -4.00 -35.52
C ALA A 85 -16.48 -3.17 -36.10
N TYR A 86 -15.31 -3.21 -35.47
CA TYR A 86 -14.14 -2.40 -35.80
C TYR A 86 -12.88 -3.26 -35.99
N PRO A 87 -12.81 -4.08 -37.07
CA PRO A 87 -11.73 -5.03 -37.27
C PRO A 87 -10.35 -4.38 -37.41
N GLY A 88 -10.29 -3.13 -37.90
CA GLY A 88 -9.05 -2.36 -38.03
C GLY A 88 -8.53 -1.74 -36.74
N ARG A 89 -9.33 -1.63 -35.67
CA ARG A 89 -8.88 -1.08 -34.38
C ARG A 89 -7.98 -2.08 -33.65
N THR A 90 -6.93 -1.58 -33.03
CA THR A 90 -6.03 -2.31 -32.15
C THR A 90 -6.71 -2.68 -30.83
N LEU A 91 -6.17 -3.67 -30.12
CA LEU A 91 -6.73 -4.07 -28.81
C LEU A 91 -6.69 -2.94 -27.77
N MET A 92 -5.67 -2.08 -27.84
CA MET A 92 -5.57 -0.92 -26.94
C MET A 92 -6.66 0.11 -27.23
N GLU A 93 -6.97 0.37 -28.50
CA GLU A 93 -8.06 1.27 -28.89
C GLU A 93 -9.43 0.71 -28.48
N LEU A 94 -9.66 -0.61 -28.63
CA LEU A 94 -10.91 -1.25 -28.17
C LEU A 94 -11.06 -1.22 -26.66
N LYS A 95 -9.95 -1.45 -25.94
CA LYS A 95 -9.90 -1.33 -24.48
C LYS A 95 -10.20 0.11 -24.03
N ALA A 96 -9.60 1.10 -24.70
CA ALA A 96 -9.88 2.51 -24.42
C ALA A 96 -11.36 2.84 -24.64
N ALA A 97 -11.96 2.40 -25.76
CA ALA A 97 -13.38 2.60 -26.01
C ALA A 97 -14.27 2.08 -24.87
N LEU A 98 -14.00 0.86 -24.36
CA LEU A 98 -14.75 0.29 -23.24
C LEU A 98 -14.58 1.09 -21.94
N VAL A 99 -13.34 1.46 -21.60
CA VAL A 99 -13.05 2.19 -20.36
C VAL A 99 -13.57 3.62 -20.40
N ASN A 100 -13.44 4.29 -21.56
CA ASN A 100 -13.80 5.69 -21.67
C ASN A 100 -15.32 5.97 -21.72
N THR A 101 -16.12 4.94 -21.98
CA THR A 101 -17.59 5.04 -22.12
C THR A 101 -18.35 4.31 -21.01
N ALA A 102 -17.64 3.80 -20.00
CA ALA A 102 -18.21 3.05 -18.90
C ALA A 102 -19.18 3.90 -18.03
N GLU A 103 -20.06 3.25 -17.28
CA GLU A 103 -20.92 3.92 -16.30
C GLU A 103 -20.13 4.18 -15.01
N THR A 104 -19.96 5.45 -14.64
CA THR A 104 -19.12 5.88 -13.50
C THR A 104 -19.89 6.01 -12.19
N ASN A 105 -21.22 6.04 -12.23
CA ASN A 105 -22.06 6.17 -11.04
C ASN A 105 -22.24 4.82 -10.32
N ILE A 106 -21.11 4.27 -9.86
CA ILE A 106 -21.01 3.01 -9.12
C ILE A 106 -20.68 3.30 -7.65
N THR A 107 -21.31 2.57 -6.74
CA THR A 107 -21.17 2.75 -5.28
C THR A 107 -20.64 1.49 -4.59
N ASN A 108 -20.06 1.62 -3.40
CA ASN A 108 -19.44 0.50 -2.66
C ASN A 108 -20.44 -0.35 -1.87
N LYS A 109 -21.57 0.22 -1.44
CA LYS A 109 -22.53 -0.45 -0.53
C LYS A 109 -23.94 -0.06 -0.91
N ALA A 110 -24.84 -1.05 -1.02
CA ALA A 110 -26.26 -0.78 -1.16
C ALA A 110 -26.80 -0.32 0.20
N ALA A 111 -27.01 0.98 0.34
CA ALA A 111 -27.66 1.53 1.52
C ALA A 111 -29.10 1.93 1.19
N ILE A 112 -30.01 1.71 2.14
CA ILE A 112 -31.32 2.36 2.13
C ILE A 112 -31.05 3.86 2.35
N GLY A 113 -31.02 4.64 1.25
CA GLY A 113 -30.71 6.07 1.28
C GLY A 113 -29.42 6.51 0.58
N GLY A 114 -28.72 5.61 -0.12
CA GLY A 114 -27.53 5.92 -0.94
C GLY A 114 -26.21 5.51 -0.28
N GLY A 115 -25.37 4.78 -1.02
CA GLY A 115 -24.02 4.38 -0.59
C GLY A 115 -22.94 5.33 -1.10
N ALA A 116 -21.78 5.33 -0.43
CA ALA A 116 -20.62 6.08 -0.91
C ALA A 116 -20.19 5.58 -2.30
N LEU A 117 -19.77 6.54 -3.14
CA LEU A 117 -19.20 6.27 -4.44
C LEU A 117 -18.00 5.31 -4.32
N ALA A 118 -17.86 4.42 -5.29
CA ALA A 118 -16.69 3.58 -5.38
C ALA A 118 -15.54 4.38 -6.03
N ALA A 119 -14.35 4.30 -5.44
CA ALA A 119 -13.14 4.93 -5.95
C ALA A 119 -12.68 4.29 -7.26
N ILE A 120 -11.86 4.98 -8.03
CA ILE A 120 -11.32 4.52 -9.31
C ILE A 120 -10.44 3.28 -9.11
N THR A 121 -9.72 3.16 -8.00
CA THR A 121 -8.97 1.94 -7.64
C THR A 121 -9.88 0.75 -7.32
N ARG A 122 -11.20 0.96 -7.28
CA ARG A 122 -12.22 -0.08 -7.13
C ARG A 122 -12.90 -0.45 -8.44
N ILE A 123 -13.12 0.51 -9.34
CA ILE A 123 -13.98 0.36 -10.53
C ILE A 123 -13.28 0.63 -11.87
N GLY A 124 -12.08 1.18 -11.85
CA GLY A 124 -11.38 1.68 -13.04
C GLY A 124 -12.20 2.77 -13.74
N GLY A 125 -12.47 2.57 -15.04
CA GLY A 125 -13.34 3.45 -15.82
C GLY A 125 -14.82 3.44 -15.40
N GLY A 126 -15.28 2.41 -14.67
CA GLY A 126 -16.68 2.20 -14.31
C GLY A 126 -17.21 0.84 -14.78
N GLU A 127 -18.53 0.67 -14.79
CA GLU A 127 -19.21 -0.52 -15.31
C GLU A 127 -19.25 -0.51 -16.85
N VAL A 128 -18.90 -1.63 -17.47
CA VAL A 128 -18.85 -1.77 -18.94
C VAL A 128 -20.20 -1.47 -19.60
N ARG A 129 -20.16 -0.65 -20.67
CA ARG A 129 -21.30 -0.28 -21.51
C ARG A 129 -20.94 -0.46 -22.98
N VAL A 130 -21.07 -1.70 -23.47
CA VAL A 130 -20.66 -2.05 -24.84
C VAL A 130 -21.47 -1.31 -25.90
N ASP A 131 -22.72 -0.98 -25.60
CA ASP A 131 -23.60 -0.15 -26.41
C ASP A 131 -23.03 1.25 -26.62
N GLU A 132 -22.59 1.90 -25.53
CA GLU A 132 -21.96 3.23 -25.57
C GLU A 132 -20.60 3.17 -26.27
N ALA A 133 -19.80 2.15 -25.96
CA ALA A 133 -18.49 1.94 -26.59
C ALA A 133 -18.59 1.68 -28.11
N LEU A 134 -19.66 1.01 -28.54
CA LEU A 134 -19.91 0.71 -29.95
C LEU A 134 -20.18 1.98 -30.74
N VAL A 135 -20.95 2.92 -30.20
CA VAL A 135 -21.35 4.14 -30.95
C VAL A 135 -20.37 5.31 -30.78
N SER A 136 -19.43 5.24 -29.83
CA SER A 136 -18.47 6.32 -29.61
C SER A 136 -17.52 6.53 -30.80
N PRO A 137 -17.44 7.76 -31.35
CA PRO A 137 -16.46 8.13 -32.36
C PRO A 137 -15.09 8.49 -31.75
N LEU A 138 -14.98 8.49 -30.41
CA LEU A 138 -13.82 8.97 -29.67
C LEU A 138 -13.23 7.88 -28.76
N ILE A 139 -11.92 7.90 -28.61
CA ILE A 139 -11.21 7.24 -27.51
C ILE A 139 -10.11 8.16 -26.99
N ALA A 140 -9.69 7.94 -25.74
CA ALA A 140 -8.57 8.64 -25.14
C ALA A 140 -7.75 7.70 -24.25
N TYR A 141 -6.44 7.89 -24.28
CA TYR A 141 -5.51 7.19 -23.39
C TYR A 141 -4.28 8.04 -23.10
N GLU A 142 -3.51 7.61 -22.12
CA GLU A 142 -2.22 8.19 -21.77
C GLU A 142 -1.22 7.96 -22.91
N ALA A 143 -0.62 9.03 -23.43
CA ALA A 143 0.09 9.01 -24.72
C ALA A 143 1.37 8.16 -24.73
N GLU A 144 2.01 7.94 -23.57
CA GLU A 144 3.29 7.24 -23.46
C GLU A 144 3.10 5.72 -23.28
N THR A 145 2.07 5.33 -22.54
CA THR A 145 1.80 3.97 -22.08
C THR A 145 0.60 3.34 -22.78
N ALA A 146 -0.18 4.13 -23.53
CA ALA A 146 -1.47 3.77 -24.09
C ALA A 146 -2.50 3.28 -23.05
N ALA A 147 -2.28 3.56 -21.76
CA ALA A 147 -3.20 3.17 -20.70
C ALA A 147 -4.49 4.01 -20.77
N PRO A 148 -5.69 3.40 -20.70
CA PRO A 148 -6.95 4.13 -20.74
C PRO A 148 -7.30 4.79 -19.38
N SER A 149 -6.28 5.21 -18.63
CA SER A 149 -6.36 5.86 -17.33
C SER A 149 -5.08 6.65 -17.07
N LEU A 150 -5.17 7.75 -16.33
CA LEU A 150 -4.01 8.51 -15.87
C LEU A 150 -3.63 8.12 -14.45
N SER A 151 -2.67 7.21 -14.32
CA SER A 151 -2.10 6.88 -13.02
C SER A 151 -0.90 7.78 -12.72
N PHE A 152 -1.05 8.69 -11.76
CA PHE A 152 0.04 9.48 -11.20
C PHE A 152 0.72 8.77 -10.01
N THR A 153 0.35 7.52 -9.74
CA THR A 153 1.01 6.61 -8.78
C THR A 153 1.19 7.21 -7.38
N PHE A 154 2.13 6.67 -6.60
CA PHE A 154 2.44 7.09 -5.25
C PHE A 154 3.54 8.14 -5.21
N HIS A 155 3.37 9.17 -4.37
CA HIS A 155 4.37 10.21 -4.22
C HIS A 155 4.62 10.60 -2.76
N GLU A 156 5.89 10.59 -2.38
CA GLU A 156 6.36 11.23 -1.15
C GLU A 156 6.49 12.73 -1.38
N VAL A 157 5.63 13.50 -0.74
CA VAL A 157 5.58 14.94 -0.91
C VAL A 157 6.27 15.60 0.28
N SER A 158 7.58 15.81 0.15
CA SER A 158 8.40 16.49 1.17
C SER A 158 8.46 18.00 0.97
N GLN A 159 8.27 18.46 -0.25
CA GLN A 159 8.21 19.87 -0.64
C GLN A 159 6.82 20.46 -0.41
N THR A 160 6.73 21.79 -0.30
CA THR A 160 5.44 22.48 -0.20
C THR A 160 4.58 22.28 -1.43
N LYS A 161 5.18 22.09 -2.60
CA LYS A 161 4.46 21.96 -3.87
C LYS A 161 5.13 20.95 -4.79
N LEU A 162 4.41 19.91 -5.20
CA LEU A 162 4.82 18.95 -6.24
C LEU A 162 4.02 19.21 -7.51
N LYS A 163 4.66 19.14 -8.67
CA LYS A 163 4.01 19.26 -9.97
C LYS A 163 4.28 18.00 -10.78
N LEU A 164 3.22 17.44 -11.35
CA LEU A 164 3.23 16.25 -12.18
C LEU A 164 2.51 16.59 -13.49
N SER A 165 2.87 15.94 -14.57
CA SER A 165 2.08 16.01 -15.80
C SER A 165 2.12 14.73 -16.61
N LYS A 166 1.06 14.52 -17.38
CA LYS A 166 0.92 13.42 -18.34
C LYS A 166 0.24 13.93 -19.60
N TRP A 167 0.61 13.37 -20.74
CA TRP A 167 -0.03 13.67 -22.03
C TRP A 167 -1.18 12.70 -22.29
N VAL A 168 -2.29 13.23 -22.79
CA VAL A 168 -3.46 12.49 -23.26
C VAL A 168 -3.48 12.56 -24.78
N ALA A 169 -3.62 11.40 -25.42
CA ALA A 169 -3.90 11.27 -26.84
C ALA A 169 -5.39 10.97 -27.01
N VAL A 170 -6.07 11.70 -27.89
CA VAL A 170 -7.49 11.52 -28.23
C VAL A 170 -7.61 11.22 -29.71
N ARG A 171 -8.30 10.14 -30.07
CA ARG A 171 -8.54 9.75 -31.47
C ARG A 171 -9.97 10.05 -31.86
N ASN A 172 -10.16 10.68 -33.02
CA ASN A 172 -11.47 10.91 -33.63
C ASN A 172 -11.68 10.03 -34.88
N TYR A 173 -12.52 9.01 -34.77
CA TYR A 173 -12.84 8.10 -35.88
C TYR A 173 -13.90 8.63 -36.85
N SER A 174 -14.41 9.85 -36.66
CA SER A 174 -15.37 10.45 -37.59
C SER A 174 -14.67 11.12 -38.78
N ASP A 175 -15.45 11.43 -39.80
CA ASP A 175 -15.05 12.13 -41.02
C ASP A 175 -15.03 13.66 -40.88
N LYS A 176 -15.28 14.18 -39.67
CA LYS A 176 -15.30 15.61 -39.36
C LYS A 176 -14.37 15.94 -38.21
N GLU A 177 -13.79 17.12 -38.24
CA GLU A 177 -13.08 17.65 -37.07
C GLU A 177 -14.04 17.77 -35.88
N MET A 178 -13.55 17.40 -34.70
CA MET A 178 -14.27 17.58 -33.43
C MET A 178 -13.53 18.57 -32.55
N LYS A 179 -14.27 19.54 -32.01
CA LYS A 179 -13.77 20.48 -31.01
C LYS A 179 -14.29 20.04 -29.65
N LEU A 180 -13.44 19.41 -28.86
CA LEU A 180 -13.85 18.84 -27.59
C LEU A 180 -13.67 19.87 -26.48
N ARG A 181 -14.72 20.11 -25.69
CA ARG A 181 -14.60 20.75 -24.38
C ARG A 181 -13.95 19.74 -23.43
N VAL A 182 -12.92 20.18 -22.70
CA VAL A 182 -12.24 19.36 -21.69
C VAL A 182 -12.49 19.93 -20.30
N SER A 183 -12.88 19.08 -19.37
CA SER A 183 -13.06 19.43 -17.96
C SER A 183 -12.56 18.29 -17.06
N SER A 184 -12.32 18.59 -15.78
CA SER A 184 -11.90 17.59 -14.79
C SER A 184 -12.73 17.75 -13.54
N ASP A 185 -13.21 16.64 -12.98
CA ASP A 185 -13.91 16.61 -11.70
C ASP A 185 -13.27 15.58 -10.77
N PHE A 186 -13.29 15.90 -9.48
CA PHE A 186 -12.95 14.95 -8.42
C PHE A 186 -14.06 13.92 -8.25
N ARG A 187 -13.67 12.71 -7.90
CA ARG A 187 -14.61 11.65 -7.56
C ARG A 187 -15.37 11.97 -6.27
N PHE A 188 -14.66 12.55 -5.29
CA PHE A 188 -15.19 12.86 -3.98
C PHE A 188 -15.11 14.37 -3.68
N ALA A 189 -16.15 14.89 -3.03
CA ALA A 189 -16.28 16.32 -2.76
C ALA A 189 -15.35 16.80 -1.62
N ASP A 190 -15.04 15.93 -0.68
CA ASP A 190 -14.08 16.17 0.40
C ASP A 190 -12.65 16.32 -0.12
N ASP A 191 -12.25 15.56 -1.15
CA ASP A 191 -10.98 15.75 -1.84
C ASP A 191 -10.86 17.13 -2.49
N ALA A 192 -11.92 17.55 -3.20
CA ALA A 192 -11.99 18.88 -3.79
C ALA A 192 -11.95 19.98 -2.71
N ALA A 193 -12.70 19.81 -1.63
CA ALA A 193 -12.78 20.77 -0.53
C ALA A 193 -11.45 20.90 0.24
N ARG A 194 -10.72 19.80 0.40
CA ARG A 194 -9.39 19.78 1.02
C ARG A 194 -8.37 20.62 0.24
N GLY A 195 -8.49 20.67 -1.08
CA GLY A 195 -7.69 21.56 -1.93
C GLY A 195 -6.19 21.30 -1.88
N ALA A 196 -5.79 20.08 -1.51
CA ALA A 196 -4.39 19.64 -1.51
C ALA A 196 -3.93 19.18 -2.90
N VAL A 197 -4.86 18.82 -3.79
CA VAL A 197 -4.58 18.45 -5.17
C VAL A 197 -5.36 19.38 -6.08
N THR A 198 -4.73 19.84 -7.16
CA THR A 198 -5.37 20.60 -8.23
C THR A 198 -5.07 19.94 -9.57
N VAL A 199 -6.11 19.67 -10.35
CA VAL A 199 -5.99 19.15 -11.71
C VAL A 199 -6.26 20.28 -12.70
N LYS A 200 -5.32 20.52 -13.62
CA LYS A 200 -5.41 21.55 -14.66
C LYS A 200 -5.42 20.86 -16.02
N VAL A 201 -6.46 21.12 -16.78
CA VAL A 201 -6.67 20.66 -18.16
C VAL A 201 -6.87 21.88 -19.06
N PRO A 202 -6.60 21.80 -20.38
CA PRO A 202 -7.01 22.87 -21.29
C PRO A 202 -8.54 22.99 -21.32
N ARG A 203 -9.08 24.11 -21.79
CA ARG A 203 -10.53 24.26 -21.97
C ARG A 203 -11.06 23.49 -23.18
N ASN A 204 -10.25 23.40 -24.23
CA ASN A 204 -10.62 22.74 -25.48
C ASN A 204 -9.43 22.00 -26.07
N VAL A 205 -9.72 20.96 -26.84
CA VAL A 205 -8.77 20.30 -27.76
C VAL A 205 -9.45 20.13 -29.12
N GLU A 206 -8.73 20.41 -30.18
CA GLU A 206 -9.16 20.19 -31.55
C GLU A 206 -8.61 18.84 -32.02
N VAL A 207 -9.50 17.99 -32.54
CA VAL A 207 -9.18 16.62 -32.96
C VAL A 207 -9.63 16.47 -34.43
N PRO A 208 -8.70 16.51 -35.39
CA PRO A 208 -9.04 16.46 -36.80
C PRO A 208 -9.79 15.17 -37.18
N ALA A 209 -10.52 15.22 -38.27
CA ALA A 209 -11.20 14.07 -38.85
C ALA A 209 -10.20 12.93 -39.08
N ASN A 210 -10.52 11.73 -38.62
CA ASN A 210 -9.66 10.56 -38.76
C ASN A 210 -8.21 10.75 -38.26
N ASP A 211 -7.98 11.69 -37.33
CA ASP A 211 -6.66 11.92 -36.73
C ASP A 211 -6.69 11.95 -35.19
N TRP A 212 -5.57 12.37 -34.61
CA TRP A 212 -5.31 12.52 -33.19
C TRP A 212 -5.26 13.99 -32.76
N GLY A 213 -5.69 14.24 -31.53
CA GLY A 213 -5.44 15.46 -30.78
C GLY A 213 -4.72 15.12 -29.49
N TYR A 214 -3.96 16.09 -28.96
CA TYR A 214 -3.14 15.88 -27.77
C TYR A 214 -3.31 17.03 -26.80
N PHE A 215 -3.31 16.71 -25.51
CA PHE A 215 -3.23 17.72 -24.47
C PHE A 215 -2.51 17.23 -23.22
N GLU A 216 -1.97 18.18 -22.47
CA GLU A 216 -1.29 17.92 -21.21
C GLU A 216 -2.27 18.08 -20.03
N VAL A 217 -2.25 17.11 -19.13
CA VAL A 217 -2.93 17.15 -17.83
C VAL A 217 -1.88 17.43 -16.77
N LYS A 218 -2.07 18.51 -16.01
CA LYS A 218 -1.15 18.91 -14.93
C LYS A 218 -1.79 18.67 -13.59
N VAL A 219 -1.10 17.94 -12.72
CA VAL A 219 -1.49 17.74 -11.33
C VAL A 219 -0.53 18.51 -10.44
N GLU A 220 -1.08 19.30 -9.52
CA GLU A 220 -0.33 20.09 -8.56
C GLU A 220 -0.75 19.70 -7.16
N ILE A 221 0.20 19.30 -6.32
CA ILE A 221 -0.03 18.82 -4.97
C ILE A 221 0.60 19.79 -3.97
N GLU A 222 -0.20 20.36 -3.09
CA GLU A 222 0.22 21.21 -1.97
C GLU A 222 0.48 20.31 -0.75
N GLY A 223 1.75 20.05 -0.47
CA GLY A 223 2.18 19.05 0.52
C GLY A 223 1.79 19.39 1.96
N ASP A 224 1.69 20.67 2.31
CA ASP A 224 1.28 21.13 3.64
C ASP A 224 -0.20 20.83 3.93
N LYS A 225 -1.06 20.82 2.90
CA LYS A 225 -2.50 20.52 2.97
C LYS A 225 -2.84 19.03 2.90
N LEU A 226 -1.86 18.17 2.64
CA LEU A 226 -2.08 16.72 2.68
C LEU A 226 -2.45 16.27 4.11
N PRO A 227 -3.33 15.27 4.25
CA PRO A 227 -3.64 14.72 5.56
C PRO A 227 -2.42 14.02 6.16
N ASN A 228 -2.44 13.83 7.48
CA ASN A 228 -1.46 12.97 8.14
C ASN A 228 -1.69 11.52 7.70
N TRP A 229 -0.61 10.83 7.38
CA TRP A 229 -0.68 9.45 6.91
C TRP A 229 -0.96 8.49 8.07
N ASN A 230 -1.90 7.57 7.88
CA ASN A 230 -2.21 6.52 8.86
C ASN A 230 -2.29 5.11 8.25
N LEU A 231 -2.21 4.98 6.92
CA LEU A 231 -2.32 3.69 6.24
C LEU A 231 -1.09 2.81 6.53
N ASN A 232 -1.33 1.61 7.04
CA ASN A 232 -0.32 0.66 7.47
C ASN A 232 -0.74 -0.77 7.12
N SER A 233 0.20 -1.71 7.17
CA SER A 233 -0.06 -3.14 6.91
C SER A 233 -0.67 -3.88 8.11
N GLY A 234 -0.69 -3.23 9.27
CA GLY A 234 -1.21 -3.76 10.52
C GLY A 234 -2.72 -3.61 10.64
N SER A 235 -3.18 -2.85 11.64
CA SER A 235 -4.60 -2.66 11.96
C SER A 235 -5.45 -2.17 10.78
N LEU A 236 -4.86 -1.39 9.86
CA LEU A 236 -5.53 -0.84 8.68
C LEU A 236 -5.16 -1.55 7.36
N GLY A 237 -4.41 -2.65 7.41
CA GLY A 237 -3.90 -3.35 6.21
C GLY A 237 -4.98 -3.83 5.23
N ALA A 238 -6.17 -4.12 5.75
CA ALA A 238 -7.33 -4.54 4.96
C ALA A 238 -8.41 -3.45 4.82
N SER A 239 -8.11 -2.18 5.15
CA SER A 239 -9.12 -1.11 5.20
C SER A 239 -9.20 -0.32 3.89
N GLY A 240 -10.18 -0.69 3.06
CA GLY A 240 -10.51 0.08 1.86
C GLY A 240 -10.97 1.51 2.16
N ASP A 241 -11.66 1.74 3.28
CA ASP A 241 -12.12 3.09 3.66
C ASP A 241 -10.92 3.98 4.04
N ALA A 242 -9.92 3.43 4.74
CA ALA A 242 -8.68 4.16 5.07
C ALA A 242 -7.85 4.48 3.82
N LEU A 243 -7.77 3.56 2.84
CA LEU A 243 -7.13 3.84 1.55
C LEU A 243 -7.86 4.95 0.79
N THR A 244 -9.20 4.91 0.76
CA THR A 244 -10.02 5.94 0.08
C THR A 244 -9.76 7.33 0.66
N ALA A 245 -9.54 7.43 1.98
CA ALA A 245 -9.25 8.71 2.64
C ALA A 245 -7.85 9.28 2.29
N MET A 246 -6.95 8.48 1.72
CA MET A 246 -5.58 8.86 1.39
C MET A 246 -5.35 9.06 -0.11
N GLU A 247 -6.07 8.32 -0.96
CA GLU A 247 -6.01 8.50 -2.41
C GLU A 247 -6.83 9.71 -2.88
N VAL A 248 -6.49 10.22 -4.06
CA VAL A 248 -7.23 11.30 -4.71
C VAL A 248 -7.46 10.93 -6.16
N ASP A 249 -8.71 10.97 -6.60
CA ASP A 249 -9.09 10.45 -7.89
C ASP A 249 -10.27 11.23 -8.52
N GLY A 250 -10.54 10.96 -9.79
CA GLY A 250 -11.60 11.60 -10.54
C GLY A 250 -11.59 11.30 -12.03
N TYR A 251 -12.34 12.10 -12.80
CA TYR A 251 -12.45 11.92 -14.24
C TYR A 251 -12.06 13.20 -14.99
N ILE A 252 -11.46 13.01 -16.16
CA ILE A 252 -11.35 14.06 -17.18
C ILE A 252 -12.40 13.75 -18.24
N TYR A 253 -13.30 14.70 -18.47
CA TYR A 253 -14.34 14.59 -19.48
C TYR A 253 -13.90 15.29 -20.74
N MET A 254 -14.17 14.66 -21.88
CA MET A 254 -14.05 15.24 -23.20
C MET A 254 -15.41 15.13 -23.89
N THR A 255 -16.00 16.26 -24.25
CA THR A 255 -17.33 16.31 -24.86
C THR A 255 -17.27 17.15 -26.12
N ASP A 256 -17.72 16.59 -27.23
CA ASP A 256 -17.83 17.35 -28.47
C ASP A 256 -18.81 18.52 -28.30
N GLN A 257 -18.38 19.69 -28.76
CA GLN A 257 -19.19 20.90 -28.72
C GLN A 257 -20.31 20.89 -29.75
N SER A 258 -20.19 20.09 -30.81
CA SER A 258 -21.22 19.97 -31.84
C SER A 258 -22.31 18.95 -31.49
N ASP A 259 -21.95 17.90 -30.75
CA ASP A 259 -22.87 16.87 -30.27
C ASP A 259 -22.45 16.36 -28.88
N ALA A 260 -23.22 16.74 -27.85
CA ALA A 260 -22.93 16.36 -26.47
C ALA A 260 -23.10 14.86 -26.19
N ALA A 261 -23.72 14.09 -27.08
CA ALA A 261 -23.77 12.63 -27.00
C ALA A 261 -22.38 12.01 -27.24
N ASN A 262 -21.53 12.67 -28.04
CA ASN A 262 -20.14 12.28 -28.25
C ASN A 262 -19.28 12.74 -27.06
N ARG A 263 -19.42 12.01 -25.95
CA ARG A 263 -18.66 12.24 -24.73
C ARG A 263 -17.91 10.98 -24.32
N ILE A 264 -16.69 11.19 -23.83
CA ILE A 264 -15.87 10.15 -23.23
C ILE A 264 -15.25 10.67 -21.95
N GLN A 265 -14.86 9.77 -21.05
CA GLN A 265 -14.12 10.11 -19.84
C GLN A 265 -12.80 9.33 -19.72
N LEU A 266 -11.85 9.91 -19.00
CA LEU A 266 -10.58 9.28 -18.68
C LEU A 266 -10.39 9.31 -17.15
N PRO A 267 -10.39 8.15 -16.47
CA PRO A 267 -10.14 8.10 -15.02
C PRO A 267 -8.71 8.53 -14.70
N TRP A 268 -8.54 9.25 -13.59
CA TRP A 268 -7.23 9.63 -13.06
C TRP A 268 -7.14 9.35 -11.56
N HIS A 269 -5.93 9.08 -11.06
CA HIS A 269 -5.67 8.75 -9.66
C HIS A 269 -4.24 9.15 -9.26
N VAL A 270 -4.09 9.61 -8.01
CA VAL A 270 -2.80 9.83 -7.34
C VAL A 270 -2.90 9.42 -5.87
N LEU A 271 -1.82 8.85 -5.31
CA LEU A 271 -1.71 8.52 -3.88
C LEU A 271 -0.57 9.32 -3.22
N PRO A 272 -0.81 10.57 -2.83
CA PRO A 272 0.22 11.44 -2.28
C PRO A 272 0.33 11.30 -0.75
N ARG A 273 1.52 10.94 -0.27
CA ARG A 273 1.84 10.92 1.17
C ARG A 273 2.60 12.18 1.56
N LYS A 274 2.12 12.87 2.61
CA LYS A 274 2.87 13.95 3.26
C LYS A 274 4.15 13.38 3.86
N ALA A 275 5.31 13.90 3.44
CA ALA A 275 6.60 13.31 3.80
C ALA A 275 7.52 14.29 4.54
N ALA A 276 8.35 13.72 5.41
CA ALA A 276 9.51 14.38 5.99
C ALA A 276 10.67 14.38 4.99
N ASN A 277 11.77 15.05 5.33
CA ASN A 277 13.05 14.94 4.64
C ASN A 277 14.15 15.17 5.68
N VAL A 278 14.53 14.07 6.34
CA VAL A 278 15.46 14.08 7.45
C VAL A 278 16.89 13.99 6.93
N THR A 279 17.77 14.84 7.46
CA THR A 279 19.21 14.80 7.19
C THR A 279 19.97 14.78 8.51
N LEU A 280 21.04 13.99 8.54
CA LEU A 280 21.96 13.91 9.67
C LEU A 280 23.20 14.75 9.40
N ARG A 281 23.73 15.38 10.46
CA ARG A 281 25.02 16.08 10.42
C ARG A 281 25.77 15.84 11.73
N ASN A 282 26.94 15.21 11.64
CA ASN A 282 27.81 15.01 12.79
C ASN A 282 28.20 16.36 13.41
N MET A 283 28.11 16.43 14.74
CA MET A 283 28.58 17.56 15.53
C MET A 283 29.87 17.16 16.27
N LYS A 284 30.29 17.97 17.25
CA LYS A 284 31.46 17.62 18.06
C LYS A 284 31.07 16.53 19.07
N GLY A 285 31.94 15.53 19.24
CA GLY A 285 31.70 14.46 20.21
C GLY A 285 30.60 13.48 19.74
N PRO A 286 29.77 12.94 20.66
CA PRO A 286 28.74 11.95 20.35
C PRO A 286 27.47 12.54 19.71
N ASP A 287 27.43 13.85 19.50
CA ASP A 287 26.23 14.56 19.05
C ASP A 287 26.07 14.55 17.53
N VAL A 288 24.83 14.37 17.09
CA VAL A 288 24.39 14.42 15.70
C VAL A 288 23.19 15.35 15.60
N GLN A 289 23.30 16.36 14.75
CA GLN A 289 22.15 17.18 14.42
C GLN A 289 21.22 16.39 13.49
N VAL A 290 19.95 16.28 13.89
CA VAL A 290 18.89 15.70 13.08
C VAL A 290 18.00 16.83 12.60
N ARG A 291 17.88 17.03 11.29
CA ARG A 291 17.13 18.15 10.72
C ARG A 291 16.09 17.67 9.74
N ASN A 292 14.85 18.13 9.90
CA ASN A 292 13.76 17.86 8.97
C ASN A 292 13.51 19.07 8.06
N ARG A 293 13.60 18.85 6.74
CA ARG A 293 13.29 19.85 5.71
C ARG A 293 11.94 19.59 5.03
N GLY A 294 11.31 18.46 5.32
CA GLY A 294 10.06 18.04 4.71
C GLY A 294 8.82 18.56 5.44
N VAL A 295 7.72 18.70 4.72
CA VAL A 295 6.46 19.27 5.22
C VAL A 295 5.73 18.42 6.27
N ALA A 296 6.02 17.11 6.38
CA ALA A 296 5.52 16.29 7.49
C ALA A 296 6.38 16.47 8.74
N THR A 297 5.78 16.30 9.92
CA THR A 297 6.54 15.97 11.13
C THR A 297 7.16 14.58 10.96
N ALA A 298 8.45 14.46 11.25
CA ALA A 298 9.18 13.20 11.21
C ALA A 298 9.26 12.62 12.62
N THR A 299 8.69 11.45 12.86
CA THR A 299 9.09 10.64 14.01
C THR A 299 10.40 9.96 13.65
N VAL A 300 11.46 10.28 14.38
CA VAL A 300 12.80 9.71 14.23
C VAL A 300 13.01 8.75 15.39
N GLU A 301 13.05 7.46 15.10
CA GLU A 301 13.23 6.38 16.09
C GLU A 301 14.66 5.86 15.97
N SER A 302 15.33 5.63 17.09
CA SER A 302 16.71 5.12 17.14
C SER A 302 16.75 3.74 17.76
N TYR A 303 17.45 2.83 17.10
CA TYR A 303 17.69 1.46 17.52
C TYR A 303 19.18 1.18 17.48
N SER A 304 19.68 0.29 18.34
CA SER A 304 21.08 -0.11 18.25
C SER A 304 21.32 -0.91 16.97
N LEU A 305 22.29 -0.46 16.17
CA LEU A 305 22.61 -1.03 14.86
C LEU A 305 23.40 -2.33 15.04
N ILE A 306 22.82 -3.45 14.59
CA ILE A 306 23.38 -4.81 14.71
C ILE A 306 23.66 -5.47 13.35
N GLY A 307 23.17 -4.90 12.25
CA GLY A 307 23.44 -5.42 10.89
C GLY A 307 23.34 -4.35 9.83
N ALA A 308 24.21 -4.44 8.81
CA ALA A 308 24.15 -3.62 7.61
C ALA A 308 24.63 -4.42 6.39
N ASN A 309 23.85 -4.42 5.30
CA ASN A 309 24.13 -5.16 4.07
C ASN A 309 24.14 -4.25 2.83
N TYR A 310 24.72 -4.76 1.75
CA TYR A 310 24.78 -4.10 0.45
C TYR A 310 23.57 -4.48 -0.41
N ASN A 311 23.15 -3.54 -1.27
CA ASN A 311 22.02 -3.73 -2.19
C ASN A 311 22.28 -4.91 -3.14
N LEU A 312 21.35 -5.84 -3.19
CA LEU A 312 21.33 -6.97 -4.12
C LEU A 312 20.57 -6.62 -5.40
N PRO A 313 20.94 -7.20 -6.56
CA PRO A 313 20.22 -6.95 -7.80
C PRO A 313 18.75 -7.35 -7.72
N GLU A 314 17.86 -6.43 -8.08
CA GLU A 314 16.43 -6.69 -8.18
C GLU A 314 16.10 -7.79 -9.19
N GLY A 315 15.06 -8.57 -8.89
CA GLY A 315 14.49 -9.54 -9.81
C GLY A 315 13.87 -8.89 -11.05
N PRO A 316 13.77 -9.61 -12.18
CA PRO A 316 13.19 -9.05 -13.40
C PRO A 316 11.70 -8.73 -13.20
N ALA A 317 11.25 -7.61 -13.76
CA ALA A 317 9.85 -7.20 -13.73
C ALA A 317 8.94 -8.31 -14.29
N GLY A 318 7.94 -8.72 -13.51
CA GLY A 318 7.01 -9.80 -13.87
C GLY A 318 7.60 -11.21 -13.81
N GLY A 319 8.85 -11.37 -13.36
CA GLY A 319 9.53 -12.65 -13.25
C GLY A 319 9.07 -13.54 -12.08
N GLN A 320 8.23 -13.01 -11.18
CA GLN A 320 7.80 -13.71 -9.97
C GLN A 320 8.98 -14.25 -9.15
N ALA A 321 10.06 -13.46 -9.08
CA ALA A 321 11.28 -13.77 -8.33
C ALA A 321 11.82 -12.49 -7.71
N PRO A 322 11.06 -11.84 -6.80
CA PRO A 322 11.55 -10.66 -6.11
C PRO A 322 12.78 -11.04 -5.27
N VAL A 323 13.68 -10.09 -5.08
CA VAL A 323 14.89 -10.26 -4.26
C VAL A 323 14.79 -9.29 -3.10
N PRO A 324 13.95 -9.56 -2.07
CA PRO A 324 13.92 -8.69 -0.92
C PRO A 324 15.25 -8.81 -0.17
N ASP A 325 15.85 -7.69 0.19
CA ASP A 325 17.16 -7.68 0.84
C ASP A 325 17.17 -6.72 2.03
N PHE A 326 18.12 -6.94 2.93
CA PHE A 326 18.29 -6.05 4.06
C PHE A 326 19.22 -4.90 3.69
N HIS A 327 18.88 -3.72 4.20
CA HIS A 327 19.80 -2.62 4.27
C HIS A 327 20.36 -2.49 5.69
N TYR A 328 19.49 -2.37 6.70
CA TYR A 328 19.89 -2.27 8.10
C TYR A 328 19.00 -3.15 9.00
N LEU A 329 19.62 -3.67 10.06
CA LEU A 329 18.94 -4.31 11.19
C LEU A 329 19.37 -3.61 12.49
N GLY A 330 18.38 -3.22 13.29
CA GLY A 330 18.57 -2.68 14.62
C GLY A 330 17.67 -3.34 15.64
N TYR A 331 17.97 -3.16 16.93
CA TYR A 331 17.08 -3.57 18.01
C TYR A 331 16.99 -2.54 19.14
N ALA A 332 15.90 -2.59 19.90
CA ALA A 332 15.72 -1.82 21.12
C ALA A 332 14.79 -2.56 22.10
N THR A 333 15.03 -2.33 23.39
CA THR A 333 14.26 -2.89 24.51
C THR A 333 13.51 -1.76 25.22
N TYR A 334 12.23 -1.99 25.49
CA TYR A 334 11.39 -1.07 26.25
C TYR A 334 10.84 -1.79 27.47
N PRO A 335 11.27 -1.46 28.70
CA PRO A 335 10.67 -2.02 29.91
C PRO A 335 9.17 -1.70 29.97
N VAL A 336 8.36 -2.67 30.35
CA VAL A 336 6.92 -2.51 30.52
C VAL A 336 6.47 -2.99 31.90
N PRO A 337 5.49 -2.30 32.52
CA PRO A 337 5.02 -2.66 33.84
C PRO A 337 4.21 -3.97 33.81
N ALA A 338 4.07 -4.56 34.99
CA ALA A 338 3.11 -5.63 35.25
C ALA A 338 1.70 -5.27 34.72
N GLY A 339 1.07 -6.22 34.06
CA GLY A 339 -0.24 -6.08 33.42
C GLY A 339 -0.20 -5.63 31.96
N PHE A 340 0.98 -5.27 31.42
CA PHE A 340 1.11 -4.94 29.99
C PHE A 340 1.21 -6.19 29.11
N CYS A 341 2.29 -6.97 29.30
CA CYS A 341 2.52 -8.23 28.55
C CYS A 341 1.95 -9.43 29.32
N SER A 342 2.23 -9.51 30.62
CA SER A 342 1.72 -10.55 31.52
C SER A 342 1.43 -9.97 32.90
N ALA A 343 1.22 -10.83 33.90
CA ALA A 343 1.04 -10.39 35.29
C ALA A 343 2.32 -9.82 35.92
N ASP A 344 3.50 -10.10 35.35
CA ASP A 344 4.80 -9.68 35.86
C ASP A 344 5.37 -8.50 35.06
N GLU A 345 6.35 -7.80 35.64
CA GLU A 345 7.14 -6.80 34.91
C GLU A 345 7.93 -7.47 33.79
N SER A 346 7.98 -6.82 32.62
CA SER A 346 8.57 -7.41 31.42
C SER A 346 9.19 -6.34 30.52
N PHE A 347 9.38 -6.67 29.25
CA PHE A 347 9.86 -5.76 28.23
C PHE A 347 9.22 -6.05 26.87
N LEU A 348 9.19 -5.02 26.03
CA LEU A 348 9.08 -5.17 24.59
C LEU A 348 10.45 -5.24 23.97
N LEU A 349 10.63 -6.18 23.06
CA LEU A 349 11.77 -6.24 22.16
C LEU A 349 11.30 -5.79 20.77
N ALA A 350 11.99 -4.81 20.20
CA ALA A 350 11.75 -4.30 18.87
C ALA A 350 12.90 -4.67 17.95
N PHE A 351 12.60 -5.31 16.82
CA PHE A 351 13.54 -5.48 15.71
C PHE A 351 13.17 -4.51 14.59
N ALA A 352 14.03 -3.54 14.37
CA ALA A 352 13.87 -2.51 13.35
C ALA A 352 14.63 -2.90 12.08
N VAL A 353 13.89 -3.10 11.00
CA VAL A 353 14.43 -3.49 9.69
C VAL A 353 14.22 -2.36 8.70
N ASN A 354 15.29 -2.02 7.97
CA ASN A 354 15.21 -1.24 6.74
C ASN A 354 15.65 -2.14 5.57
N THR A 355 14.88 -2.17 4.49
CA THR A 355 15.21 -2.84 3.21
C THR A 355 15.66 -1.84 2.16
N TRP A 356 16.41 -2.27 1.14
CA TRP A 356 16.79 -1.36 0.05
C TRP A 356 15.58 -0.97 -0.80
N GLU A 357 14.78 -1.95 -1.19
CA GLU A 357 13.54 -1.73 -1.91
C GLU A 357 12.35 -1.64 -0.96
N ARG A 358 11.46 -0.68 -1.24
CA ARG A 358 10.21 -0.53 -0.50
C ARG A 358 9.25 -1.67 -0.78
N GLN A 359 8.54 -2.08 0.25
CA GLN A 359 7.41 -2.99 0.12
C GLN A 359 6.12 -2.18 0.12
N THR A 360 5.21 -2.44 -0.83
CA THR A 360 3.89 -1.78 -0.81
C THR A 360 3.09 -2.18 0.43
N HIS A 361 3.23 -3.43 0.87
CA HIS A 361 2.55 -4.00 2.03
C HIS A 361 3.41 -5.12 2.65
N ALA A 362 3.42 -5.24 3.97
CA ALA A 362 4.21 -6.26 4.68
C ALA A 362 3.62 -7.69 4.59
N VAL A 363 2.56 -7.90 3.81
CA VAL A 363 1.92 -9.22 3.68
C VAL A 363 2.71 -10.10 2.75
N ALA A 364 3.24 -9.58 1.64
CA ALA A 364 4.02 -10.32 0.67
C ALA A 364 4.76 -9.33 -0.25
N PRO A 365 5.89 -9.71 -0.86
CA PRO A 365 6.53 -11.03 -0.82
C PRO A 365 7.52 -11.24 0.34
N LEU A 366 7.99 -10.16 0.99
CA LEU A 366 9.02 -10.24 2.03
C LEU A 366 8.48 -10.83 3.35
N SER A 367 9.18 -11.86 3.81
CA SER A 367 9.19 -12.38 5.17
C SER A 367 10.50 -12.01 5.84
N ILE A 368 10.43 -11.26 6.94
CA ILE A 368 11.52 -11.05 7.87
C ILE A 368 11.44 -12.17 8.90
N GLU A 369 12.48 -12.98 9.00
CA GLU A 369 12.55 -14.14 9.90
C GLU A 369 13.70 -13.98 10.87
N VAL A 370 13.38 -13.77 12.14
CA VAL A 370 14.36 -13.58 13.21
C VAL A 370 14.34 -14.81 14.12
N TYR A 371 15.36 -15.64 14.00
CA TYR A 371 15.58 -16.81 14.85
C TYR A 371 16.34 -16.40 16.11
N LEU A 372 15.88 -16.89 17.26
CA LEU A 372 16.38 -16.55 18.59
C LEU A 372 16.80 -17.81 19.34
N ASP A 373 18.07 -17.88 19.73
CA ASP A 373 18.64 -18.85 20.66
C ASP A 373 18.78 -18.15 22.03
N THR A 374 17.75 -18.31 22.85
CA THR A 374 17.55 -17.60 24.13
C THR A 374 18.36 -18.18 25.28
N ASN A 375 18.74 -19.45 25.16
CA ASN A 375 19.49 -20.20 26.17
C ASN A 375 20.99 -20.34 25.83
N ARG A 376 21.38 -20.02 24.58
CA ARG A 376 22.73 -20.07 24.01
C ARG A 376 23.31 -21.48 23.91
N ASP A 377 22.48 -22.48 23.67
CA ASP A 377 22.90 -23.87 23.48
C ASP A 377 23.30 -24.20 22.03
N GLY A 378 23.12 -23.25 21.11
CA GLY A 378 23.45 -23.39 19.69
C GLY A 378 22.28 -23.87 18.82
N ASN A 379 21.09 -24.09 19.39
CA ASN A 379 19.85 -24.29 18.65
C ASN A 379 18.91 -23.11 18.87
N ASP A 380 18.22 -22.68 17.81
CA ASP A 380 17.22 -21.62 17.94
C ASP A 380 15.98 -22.15 18.70
N ASP A 381 15.54 -21.40 19.70
CA ASP A 381 14.38 -21.72 20.53
C ASP A 381 13.08 -21.12 19.94
N TYR A 382 13.17 -19.91 19.37
CA TYR A 382 12.02 -19.16 18.87
C TYR A 382 12.26 -18.54 17.49
N LEU A 383 11.19 -18.33 16.75
CA LEU A 383 11.18 -17.65 15.46
C LEU A 383 10.16 -16.50 15.48
N VAL A 384 10.62 -15.28 15.23
CA VAL A 384 9.79 -14.07 15.08
C VAL A 384 9.63 -13.74 13.61
N ILE A 385 8.38 -13.63 13.13
CA ILE A 385 8.06 -13.37 11.72
C ILE A 385 6.92 -12.37 11.52
N ASN A 386 6.95 -11.63 10.42
CA ASN A 386 5.79 -10.89 9.94
C ASN A 386 4.92 -11.79 9.02
N ARG A 387 3.65 -11.99 9.35
CA ARG A 387 2.70 -12.76 8.51
C ARG A 387 1.30 -12.19 8.57
N ASP A 388 0.46 -12.58 7.61
CA ASP A 388 -0.98 -12.30 7.64
C ASP A 388 -1.60 -12.77 8.97
N VAL A 389 -2.74 -12.20 9.37
CA VAL A 389 -3.51 -12.66 10.54
C VAL A 389 -3.88 -14.15 10.44
N SER A 390 -3.96 -14.72 9.24
CA SER A 390 -4.17 -16.15 9.03
C SER A 390 -2.88 -16.99 8.99
N LEU A 391 -1.74 -16.39 9.36
CA LEU A 391 -0.39 -16.96 9.49
C LEU A 391 0.14 -17.63 8.20
N ASN A 392 -0.39 -18.82 7.88
CA ASN A 392 0.04 -19.65 6.76
C ASN A 392 -0.76 -19.41 5.47
N ASN A 393 -1.79 -18.56 5.53
CA ASN A 393 -2.58 -18.17 4.36
C ASN A 393 -2.56 -16.64 4.21
N ILE A 394 -3.02 -16.15 3.06
CA ILE A 394 -3.22 -14.71 2.82
C ILE A 394 -4.71 -14.49 2.56
N THR A 395 -5.46 -14.28 3.64
CA THR A 395 -6.93 -14.19 3.56
C THR A 395 -7.52 -12.98 4.28
N ASP A 396 -6.77 -12.35 5.20
CA ASP A 396 -7.26 -11.19 5.95
C ASP A 396 -6.72 -9.87 5.34
N GLY A 397 -5.42 -9.81 5.05
CA GLY A 397 -4.74 -8.62 4.54
C GLY A 397 -4.15 -7.74 5.63
N ARG A 398 -4.46 -7.94 6.90
CA ARG A 398 -3.72 -7.34 8.03
C ARG A 398 -2.54 -8.25 8.39
N ASN A 399 -1.44 -7.64 8.84
CA ASN A 399 -0.19 -8.33 9.15
C ASN A 399 0.17 -8.21 10.64
N LEU A 400 0.57 -9.32 11.24
CA LEU A 400 0.96 -9.44 12.64
C LEU A 400 2.42 -9.88 12.75
N VAL A 401 3.01 -9.56 13.90
CA VAL A 401 4.27 -10.14 14.36
C VAL A 401 3.92 -11.42 15.12
N TRP A 402 4.28 -12.55 14.53
CA TRP A 402 4.11 -13.87 15.11
C TRP A 402 5.41 -14.30 15.77
N VAL A 403 5.31 -14.88 16.97
CA VAL A 403 6.38 -15.58 17.65
C VAL A 403 6.01 -17.05 17.65
N ILE A 404 6.94 -17.90 17.22
CA ILE A 404 6.77 -19.34 17.12
C ILE A 404 7.80 -20.00 18.03
N ASP A 405 7.33 -20.78 19.00
CA ASP A 405 8.17 -21.70 19.77
C ASP A 405 8.54 -22.89 18.88
N LEU A 406 9.82 -23.03 18.57
CA LEU A 406 10.32 -24.04 17.62
C LEU A 406 10.29 -25.46 18.22
N SER A 407 10.22 -25.60 19.55
CA SER A 407 10.13 -26.88 20.22
C SER A 407 8.71 -27.44 20.23
N THR A 408 7.70 -26.57 20.36
CA THR A 408 6.28 -26.97 20.45
C THR A 408 5.49 -26.72 19.18
N GLY A 409 5.96 -25.82 18.31
CA GLY A 409 5.23 -25.31 17.15
C GLY A 409 4.08 -24.36 17.53
N ALA A 410 3.97 -23.95 18.80
CA ALA A 410 2.97 -22.97 19.21
C ALA A 410 3.31 -21.60 18.61
N ALA A 411 2.30 -20.92 18.07
CA ALA A 411 2.44 -19.61 17.45
C ALA A 411 1.42 -18.63 18.04
N ASP A 412 1.90 -17.48 18.47
CA ASP A 412 1.09 -16.40 19.03
C ASP A 412 1.55 -15.03 18.50
N ALA A 413 0.63 -14.07 18.50
CA ALA A 413 0.88 -12.74 17.98
C ALA A 413 0.17 -11.70 18.83
N PHE A 414 0.94 -10.80 19.43
CA PHE A 414 0.41 -9.74 20.30
C PHE A 414 0.32 -8.39 19.60
N PHE A 415 1.13 -8.18 18.54
CA PHE A 415 1.27 -6.90 17.87
C PHE A 415 0.99 -6.99 16.37
N TYR A 416 0.42 -5.93 15.83
CA TYR A 416 0.43 -5.70 14.40
C TYR A 416 1.86 -5.41 13.95
N THR A 417 2.23 -5.91 12.77
CA THR A 417 3.48 -5.53 12.12
C THR A 417 3.46 -4.06 11.82
N ASP A 418 4.49 -3.36 12.28
CA ASP A 418 4.58 -1.94 12.11
C ASP A 418 5.26 -1.60 10.78
N HIS A 419 4.43 -1.38 9.75
CA HIS A 419 4.88 -1.11 8.40
C HIS A 419 3.91 -0.17 7.70
N ASN A 420 4.38 1.02 7.35
CA ASN A 420 3.58 1.96 6.56
C ASN A 420 3.50 1.49 5.12
N THR A 421 2.37 1.72 4.45
CA THR A 421 2.23 1.41 3.02
C THR A 421 3.37 2.02 2.22
N ASN A 422 3.97 1.23 1.33
CA ASN A 422 5.07 1.64 0.47
C ASN A 422 6.28 2.20 1.24
N SER A 423 6.85 1.39 2.12
CA SER A 423 8.01 1.75 2.96
C SER A 423 9.08 0.66 2.93
N GLY A 424 10.34 1.05 3.12
CA GLY A 424 11.43 0.12 3.44
C GLY A 424 11.53 -0.19 4.93
N ASN A 425 10.80 0.53 5.79
CA ASN A 425 10.88 0.37 7.24
C ASN A 425 9.82 -0.60 7.74
N THR A 426 10.25 -1.59 8.53
CA THR A 426 9.39 -2.53 9.25
C THR A 426 9.90 -2.71 10.67
N VAL A 427 9.03 -2.61 11.67
CA VAL A 427 9.38 -2.93 13.07
C VAL A 427 8.57 -4.14 13.54
N LEU A 428 9.28 -5.15 14.04
CA LEU A 428 8.70 -6.32 14.67
C LEU A 428 8.77 -6.15 16.18
N LEU A 429 7.61 -6.03 16.83
CA LEU A 429 7.48 -5.93 18.28
C LEU A 429 7.01 -7.26 18.85
N LEU A 430 7.62 -7.68 19.95
CA LEU A 430 7.18 -8.81 20.77
C LEU A 430 7.32 -8.49 22.25
N CYS A 431 6.55 -9.19 23.08
CA CYS A 431 6.73 -9.22 24.53
C CYS A 431 7.78 -10.27 24.90
N GLY A 432 8.58 -10.02 25.94
CA GLY A 432 9.55 -10.99 26.47
C GLY A 432 8.93 -12.35 26.78
N GLU A 433 7.68 -12.38 27.24
CA GLU A 433 6.98 -13.61 27.61
C GLU A 433 6.71 -14.54 26.41
N GLN A 434 6.62 -13.98 25.19
CA GLN A 434 6.47 -14.78 23.97
C GLN A 434 7.71 -15.62 23.67
N ILE A 435 8.86 -15.24 24.26
CA ILE A 435 10.14 -15.95 24.13
C ILE A 435 10.62 -16.51 25.48
N GLY A 436 9.70 -16.73 26.43
CA GLY A 436 10.01 -17.31 27.74
C GLY A 436 10.86 -16.42 28.66
N MET A 437 10.88 -15.11 28.43
CA MET A 437 11.62 -14.13 29.21
C MET A 437 10.71 -13.10 29.90
N ASN A 438 11.25 -12.35 30.86
CA ASN A 438 10.63 -11.17 31.45
C ASN A 438 11.71 -10.24 32.04
N ALA A 439 11.34 -9.26 32.89
CA ALA A 439 12.28 -8.33 33.48
C ALA A 439 13.42 -8.99 34.30
N ALA A 440 13.24 -10.22 34.79
CA ALA A 440 14.30 -10.97 35.46
C ALA A 440 15.45 -11.36 34.52
N ASN A 441 15.23 -11.35 33.21
CA ASN A 441 16.20 -11.68 32.18
C ASN A 441 16.92 -10.44 31.60
N PHE A 442 16.75 -9.24 32.17
CA PHE A 442 17.52 -8.09 31.73
C PHE A 442 19.03 -8.34 31.78
N GLY A 443 19.71 -8.00 30.70
CA GLY A 443 21.14 -8.26 30.50
C GLY A 443 21.50 -9.71 30.14
N GLN A 444 20.56 -10.65 30.13
CA GLN A 444 20.81 -12.03 29.70
C GLN A 444 21.04 -12.04 28.17
N PRO A 445 22.21 -12.53 27.70
CA PRO A 445 22.49 -12.58 26.27
C PRO A 445 21.69 -13.70 25.59
N MET A 446 21.28 -13.45 24.35
CA MET A 446 20.70 -14.39 23.40
C MET A 446 21.39 -14.25 22.04
N ASN A 447 21.49 -15.34 21.28
CA ASN A 447 22.00 -15.28 19.91
C ASN A 447 20.84 -15.09 18.94
N LEU A 448 21.11 -14.45 17.80
CA LEU A 448 20.10 -14.14 16.79
C LEU A 448 20.67 -14.27 15.37
N ASN A 449 19.85 -14.81 14.48
CA ASN A 449 20.04 -14.78 13.04
C ASN A 449 18.77 -14.21 12.38
N ALA A 450 18.94 -13.35 11.37
CA ALA A 450 17.84 -12.73 10.65
C ALA A 450 17.93 -13.07 9.16
N TYR A 451 16.80 -13.45 8.55
CA TYR A 451 16.72 -13.83 7.14
C TYR A 451 15.62 -13.02 6.43
N ALA A 452 15.93 -12.52 5.25
CA ALA A 452 14.96 -11.98 4.31
C ALA A 452 14.57 -13.12 3.36
N THR A 453 13.30 -13.52 3.39
CA THR A 453 12.78 -14.64 2.61
C THR A 453 11.68 -14.15 1.68
N ASP A 454 11.76 -14.47 0.40
CA ASP A 454 10.61 -14.38 -0.50
C ASP A 454 9.70 -15.58 -0.23
N PHE A 455 8.76 -15.42 0.70
CA PHE A 455 7.92 -16.54 1.13
C PHE A 455 6.74 -16.81 0.18
N TYR A 456 6.49 -15.92 -0.78
CA TYR A 456 5.29 -15.99 -1.62
C TYR A 456 5.56 -16.61 -2.99
N PHE A 457 6.67 -16.27 -3.65
CA PHE A 457 6.93 -16.78 -5.01
C PHE A 457 7.94 -17.92 -5.05
N THR A 458 9.11 -17.74 -4.44
CA THR A 458 10.23 -18.68 -4.58
C THR A 458 10.47 -19.55 -3.35
N GLY A 459 10.11 -19.07 -2.15
CA GLY A 459 10.45 -19.70 -0.87
C GLY A 459 11.93 -19.55 -0.48
N ASN A 460 12.71 -18.78 -1.24
CA ASN A 460 14.15 -18.65 -1.02
C ASN A 460 14.48 -17.57 0.01
N VAL A 461 15.49 -17.86 0.84
CA VAL A 461 16.23 -16.83 1.57
C VAL A 461 17.09 -16.06 0.56
N THR A 462 16.90 -14.75 0.50
CA THR A 462 17.58 -13.86 -0.45
C THR A 462 18.67 -13.04 0.20
N ASP A 463 18.53 -12.71 1.49
CA ASP A 463 19.56 -12.01 2.27
C ASP A 463 19.53 -12.41 3.74
N LYS A 464 20.61 -12.13 4.49
CA LYS A 464 20.74 -12.56 5.89
C LYS A 464 21.72 -11.74 6.74
N PHE A 465 21.50 -11.79 8.05
CA PHE A 465 22.45 -11.43 9.10
C PHE A 465 22.60 -12.61 10.06
N GLU A 466 23.83 -13.02 10.37
CA GLU A 466 24.10 -14.19 11.20
C GLU A 466 25.15 -13.90 12.27
N GLY A 467 25.11 -14.68 13.36
CA GLY A 467 26.11 -14.62 14.43
C GLY A 467 26.01 -13.37 15.29
N ILE A 468 24.81 -12.80 15.42
CA ILE A 468 24.56 -11.64 16.28
C ILE A 468 24.26 -12.13 17.70
N THR A 469 24.72 -11.38 18.69
CA THR A 469 24.30 -11.54 20.08
C THR A 469 23.57 -10.27 20.48
N VAL A 470 22.49 -10.35 21.26
CA VAL A 470 21.81 -9.21 21.85
C VAL A 470 21.41 -9.55 23.29
N ALA A 471 21.06 -8.55 24.09
CA ALA A 471 20.52 -8.78 25.43
C ALA A 471 19.41 -7.76 25.72
N PRO A 472 18.27 -8.16 26.32
CA PRO A 472 17.23 -7.21 26.69
C PRO A 472 17.78 -6.19 27.69
N LEU A 473 17.60 -4.90 27.42
CA LEU A 473 18.16 -3.79 28.20
C LEU A 473 19.70 -3.81 28.27
N GLY A 474 20.35 -4.52 27.35
CA GLY A 474 21.79 -4.66 27.24
C GLY A 474 22.38 -3.90 26.04
N GLU A 475 21.61 -3.02 25.40
CA GLU A 475 22.06 -2.20 24.28
C GLU A 475 23.30 -1.39 24.65
N ARG A 476 24.33 -1.52 23.82
CA ARG A 476 25.54 -0.71 23.90
C ARG A 476 25.26 0.74 23.48
N TYR A 477 24.49 0.96 22.43
CA TYR A 477 24.21 2.30 21.92
C TYR A 477 22.75 2.69 22.10
N LEU A 478 22.54 3.82 22.76
CA LEU A 478 21.22 4.44 22.96
C LEU A 478 21.18 5.84 22.35
N GLY A 479 20.06 6.19 21.72
CA GLY A 479 19.82 7.53 21.22
C GLY A 479 19.10 8.40 22.25
N LEU A 480 19.74 9.47 22.72
CA LEU A 480 19.12 10.46 23.58
C LEU A 480 18.95 11.78 22.83
N PHE A 481 17.71 12.23 22.65
CA PHE A 481 17.39 13.49 22.01
C PHE A 481 17.39 14.64 23.02
N ALA A 482 17.79 15.84 22.58
CA ALA A 482 17.88 17.02 23.46
C ALA A 482 16.52 17.47 24.01
N ASN A 483 15.41 17.06 23.39
CA ASN A 483 14.06 17.24 23.93
C ASN A 483 13.71 16.27 25.08
N GLY A 484 14.62 15.37 25.47
CA GLY A 484 14.45 14.37 26.53
C GLY A 484 13.93 13.02 26.04
N GLY A 485 13.67 12.85 24.74
CA GLY A 485 13.27 11.58 24.16
C GLY A 485 14.40 10.55 24.19
N LEU A 486 14.17 9.40 24.82
CA LEU A 486 15.06 8.25 24.75
C LEU A 486 14.53 7.30 23.67
N GLY A 487 15.33 7.05 22.64
CA GLY A 487 14.94 6.15 21.55
C GLY A 487 14.10 6.80 20.46
N PHE A 488 13.55 8.00 20.64
CA PHE A 488 12.80 8.69 19.58
C PHE A 488 12.67 10.21 19.79
N SER A 489 12.36 10.94 18.72
CA SER A 489 11.95 12.35 18.75
C SER A 489 11.07 12.71 17.54
N ASP A 490 10.10 13.59 17.75
CA ASP A 490 9.29 14.19 16.68
C ASP A 490 9.89 15.52 16.22
N ILE A 491 10.28 15.58 14.95
CA ILE A 491 10.93 16.75 14.34
C ILE A 491 9.99 17.37 13.31
N GLY A 492 9.41 18.52 13.65
CA GLY A 492 8.49 19.24 12.78
C GLY A 492 9.14 19.83 11.52
N PHE A 493 8.32 20.37 10.63
CA PHE A 493 8.77 21.02 9.40
C PHE A 493 9.77 22.15 9.69
N LYS A 494 10.94 22.10 9.03
CA LYS A 494 12.06 23.06 9.18
C LYS A 494 12.62 23.15 10.59
N GLN A 495 12.33 22.18 11.45
CA GLN A 495 12.91 22.07 12.78
C GLN A 495 14.12 21.13 12.77
N ASN A 496 14.85 21.15 13.88
CA ASN A 496 15.95 20.26 14.14
C ASN A 496 15.96 19.88 15.62
N ASP A 497 16.57 18.74 15.89
CA ASP A 497 16.91 18.27 17.22
C ASP A 497 18.40 17.87 17.25
N VAL A 498 18.92 17.59 18.43
CA VAL A 498 20.25 17.02 18.63
C VAL A 498 20.07 15.64 19.24
N LEU A 499 20.59 14.64 18.53
CA LEU A 499 20.71 13.26 19.01
C LEU A 499 22.10 13.08 19.60
N THR A 500 22.19 12.72 20.87
CA THR A 500 23.41 12.27 21.53
C THR A 500 23.45 10.74 21.51
N VAL A 501 24.52 10.17 20.95
CA VAL A 501 24.76 8.72 20.99
C VAL A 501 25.40 8.38 22.33
N VAL A 502 24.69 7.64 23.17
CA VAL A 502 25.19 7.17 24.46
C VAL A 502 25.78 5.77 24.28
N ASP A 503 27.08 5.62 24.54
CA ASP A 503 27.76 4.31 24.64
C ASP A 503 27.72 3.86 26.11
N THR A 504 26.94 2.82 26.41
CA THR A 504 26.80 2.24 27.75
C THR A 504 27.95 1.32 28.14
N GLY A 505 28.93 1.12 27.23
CA GLY A 505 30.07 0.23 27.38
C GLY A 505 29.79 -1.19 26.89
N SER A 506 30.83 -2.02 26.75
CA SER A 506 30.64 -3.43 26.38
C SER A 506 30.13 -4.22 27.60
N THR A 507 28.83 -4.45 27.66
CA THR A 507 28.17 -5.17 28.76
C THR A 507 28.13 -6.68 28.47
N THR A 508 27.79 -7.08 27.24
CA THR A 508 27.73 -8.49 26.79
C THR A 508 27.73 -8.66 25.25
N ASN A 509 27.53 -7.58 24.49
CA ASN A 509 27.36 -7.59 23.03
C ASN A 509 28.58 -7.00 22.30
N ASN A 510 29.12 -7.71 21.32
CA ASN A 510 30.26 -7.29 20.49
C ASN A 510 29.90 -6.97 19.04
N THR A 511 28.62 -7.02 18.66
CA THR A 511 28.16 -6.84 17.27
C THR A 511 27.50 -5.50 16.98
N GLU A 512 27.20 -4.72 18.03
CA GLU A 512 26.62 -3.38 17.88
C GLU A 512 27.65 -2.36 17.35
N MET A 513 27.25 -1.59 16.33
CA MET A 513 28.13 -0.68 15.58
C MET A 513 27.75 0.80 15.72
N GLY A 514 26.64 1.11 16.40
CA GLY A 514 26.13 2.47 16.55
C GLY A 514 24.62 2.48 16.58
N LEU A 515 23.99 3.48 15.96
CA LEU A 515 22.53 3.59 15.86
C LEU A 515 22.07 3.49 14.41
N VAL A 516 20.93 2.80 14.19
CA VAL A 516 20.09 2.99 13.02
C VAL A 516 18.91 3.88 13.42
N LEU A 517 18.60 4.84 12.58
CA LEU A 517 17.50 5.77 12.75
C LEU A 517 16.45 5.50 11.67
N LEU A 518 15.23 5.17 12.06
CA LEU A 518 14.09 5.06 11.15
C LEU A 518 13.31 6.38 11.12
N TYR A 519 12.89 6.83 9.94
CA TYR A 519 12.15 8.07 9.74
C TYR A 519 10.72 7.79 9.28
N ARG A 520 9.73 8.33 9.99
CA ARG A 520 8.30 8.05 9.78
C ARG A 520 7.44 9.32 9.80
N PRO A 521 6.23 9.34 9.20
CA PRO A 521 5.55 8.24 8.50
C PRO A 521 5.91 8.11 7.01
N GLY A 522 6.67 9.04 6.45
CA GLY A 522 7.14 8.99 5.06
C GLY A 522 8.38 9.87 4.86
N ALA A 523 9.26 9.45 3.97
CA ALA A 523 10.47 10.17 3.58
C ALA A 523 10.74 9.96 2.08
N PRO A 524 11.65 10.69 1.43
CA PRO A 524 12.02 10.40 0.04
C PRO A 524 12.51 8.96 -0.12
N VAL A 525 12.38 8.41 -1.34
CA VAL A 525 12.84 7.05 -1.65
C VAL A 525 14.33 6.91 -1.34
N GLY A 526 14.72 5.84 -0.65
CA GLY A 526 16.10 5.59 -0.21
C GLY A 526 16.56 6.44 0.99
N ALA A 527 15.68 7.28 1.56
CA ALA A 527 16.00 8.16 2.68
C ALA A 527 15.04 7.93 3.87
N GLU A 528 14.55 6.70 4.05
CA GLU A 528 13.67 6.29 5.16
C GLU A 528 14.43 5.86 6.40
N ALA A 529 15.74 5.65 6.29
CA ALA A 529 16.61 5.37 7.40
C ALA A 529 17.97 6.09 7.26
N GLY A 530 18.68 6.22 8.36
CA GLY A 530 20.07 6.66 8.39
C GLY A 530 20.83 6.01 9.53
N VAL A 531 22.15 5.94 9.44
CA VAL A 531 22.99 5.32 10.47
C VAL A 531 23.96 6.31 11.08
N VAL A 532 24.23 6.15 12.37
CA VAL A 532 25.30 6.82 13.09
C VAL A 532 26.25 5.74 13.60
N VAL A 533 27.32 5.49 12.85
CA VAL A 533 28.32 4.48 13.21
C VAL A 533 29.32 5.09 14.19
N VAL A 534 29.53 4.42 15.32
CA VAL A 534 30.53 4.80 16.32
C VAL A 534 31.79 3.96 16.08
N ARG A 535 32.92 4.63 15.83
CA ARG A 535 34.21 4.00 15.55
C ARG A 535 35.15 4.08 16.75
#